data_AF-A0A811Q748-F1
#
_entry.id   AF-A0A811Q748-F1
#
_cell.length_a   1.000
_cell.length_b   1.000
_cell.length_c   1.000
_cell.angle_alpha   90.00
_cell.angle_beta   90.00
_cell.angle_gamma   90.00
#
_symmetry.space_group_name_H-M   'P 1'
#
loop_
_entity.id
_entity.type
_entity.pdbx_description
1 polymer ?
#
loop_
_entity_poly.entity_id
_entity_poly.type
_entity_poly.pdbx_seq_one_letter_code
_entity_poly.pdbx_strand_id
1 'polypeptide(L)'
;MEKMNNTGQILGHSASNQYYQDTVAITVKGRSMTFERILTTLTSIDFSNNKLNGTISDLVGNLVSLHILNMSHNAFTGNIPPQLGKVSQLESLDLSWNHLSGEIPQELANLTFLETLDLSNNNLEGRIPQSRQFGTFENSSFEGNIGLCGAPLSRQCASSPQPNELKPKMPQDHVDITLFMFVGLGFGLGFAVAILVIQVPLGKFYRTISILRS
;
A
#
# COMPACT_ATOMS: atom_id res chain seq x y z
N MET A 1 -29.02 26.21 8.51
CA MET A 1 -30.03 26.02 7.45
C MET A 1 -30.25 27.35 6.72
N GLU A 2 -29.69 27.52 5.51
CA GLU A 2 -29.90 28.72 4.70
C GLU A 2 -31.36 28.81 4.26
N LYS A 3 -32.00 29.95 4.49
CA LYS A 3 -33.34 30.21 3.97
C LYS A 3 -33.22 30.61 2.49
N MET A 4 -33.55 29.68 1.61
CA MET A 4 -33.89 30.01 0.23
C MET A 4 -35.19 30.83 0.22
N ASN A 5 -35.22 31.93 -0.53
CA ASN A 5 -36.49 32.58 -0.84
C ASN A 5 -37.22 31.77 -1.93
N ASN A 6 -38.54 32.00 -2.06
CA ASN A 6 -39.41 31.25 -2.98
C ASN A 6 -39.13 31.46 -4.47
N THR A 7 -38.00 32.08 -4.84
CA THR A 7 -37.56 32.30 -6.23
C THR A 7 -36.19 31.70 -6.53
N GLY A 8 -35.56 30.99 -5.60
CA GLY A 8 -34.34 30.21 -5.87
C GLY A 8 -33.06 31.02 -6.11
N GLN A 9 -32.98 32.26 -5.65
CA GLN A 9 -31.74 33.05 -5.69
C GLN A 9 -31.08 33.13 -4.30
N ILE A 10 -29.77 32.85 -4.26
CA ILE A 10 -28.93 33.05 -3.07
C ILE A 10 -28.64 34.54 -2.95
N LEU A 11 -29.21 35.18 -1.92
CA LEU A 11 -28.85 36.57 -1.57
C LEU A 11 -27.49 36.55 -0.90
N GLY A 12 -26.46 37.07 -1.58
CA GLY A 12 -25.15 37.28 -0.99
C GLY A 12 -25.27 38.19 0.23
N HIS A 13 -24.65 37.81 1.35
CA HIS A 13 -24.59 38.68 2.51
C HIS A 13 -23.21 38.77 3.15
N SER A 14 -22.89 40.03 3.42
CA SER A 14 -21.69 40.61 3.99
C SER A 14 -21.34 40.06 5.38
N ALA A 15 -20.04 39.95 5.62
CA ALA A 15 -19.41 39.55 6.87
C ALA A 15 -19.86 40.43 8.04
N SER A 16 -20.61 39.85 8.97
CA SER A 16 -20.67 40.31 10.36
C SER A 16 -20.96 39.10 11.26
N ASN A 17 -20.18 38.96 12.34
CA ASN A 17 -20.16 37.87 13.32
C ASN A 17 -21.54 37.22 13.58
N GLN A 18 -21.82 36.10 12.92
CA GLN A 18 -22.92 35.20 13.29
C GLN A 18 -22.32 33.86 13.66
N TYR A 19 -22.35 33.55 14.95
CA TYR A 19 -22.10 32.20 15.44
C TYR A 19 -23.17 31.28 14.84
N TYR A 20 -22.75 30.28 14.04
CA TYR A 20 -23.64 29.27 13.49
C TYR A 20 -24.30 28.50 14.65
N GLN A 21 -25.63 28.59 14.75
CA GLN A 21 -26.42 27.74 15.62
C GLN A 21 -26.75 26.46 14.86
N ASP A 22 -25.97 25.41 15.09
CA ASP A 22 -26.31 24.05 14.66
C ASP A 22 -26.70 23.23 15.88
N THR A 23 -27.82 22.53 15.77
CA THR A 23 -28.35 21.61 16.78
C THR A 23 -28.08 20.18 16.34
N VAL A 24 -27.45 19.36 17.19
CA VAL A 24 -27.29 17.93 16.93
C VAL A 24 -28.27 17.16 17.81
N ALA A 25 -29.12 16.35 17.18
CA ALA A 25 -30.00 15.40 17.86
C ALA A 25 -29.33 14.02 17.88
N ILE A 26 -28.95 13.55 19.08
CA ILE A 26 -28.38 12.22 19.28
C ILE A 26 -29.47 11.34 19.89
N THR A 27 -29.81 10.23 19.24
CA THR A 27 -30.73 9.24 19.80
C THR A 27 -29.95 8.05 20.35
N VAL A 28 -29.97 7.87 21.68
CA VAL A 28 -29.33 6.74 22.36
C VAL A 28 -30.40 5.95 23.09
N LYS A 29 -30.52 4.65 22.79
CA LYS A 29 -31.49 3.73 23.43
C LYS A 29 -32.94 4.24 23.39
N GLY A 30 -33.33 4.85 22.26
CA GLY A 30 -34.67 5.43 22.08
C GLY A 30 -34.90 6.78 22.75
N ARG A 31 -33.87 7.37 23.38
CA ARG A 31 -33.93 8.70 23.97
C ARG A 31 -33.19 9.70 23.09
N SER A 32 -33.93 10.64 22.53
CA SER A 32 -33.37 11.75 21.74
C SER A 32 -32.89 12.86 22.69
N MET A 33 -31.65 13.27 22.51
CA MET A 33 -31.00 14.38 23.22
C MET A 33 -30.59 15.41 22.19
N THR A 34 -31.03 16.64 22.35
CA THR A 34 -30.67 17.74 21.44
C THR A 34 -29.67 18.65 22.14
N PHE A 35 -28.50 18.82 21.54
CA PHE A 35 -27.44 19.66 22.07
C PHE A 35 -27.49 21.03 21.38
N GLU A 36 -27.73 22.08 22.15
CA GLU A 36 -27.69 23.47 21.69
C GLU A 36 -26.44 24.17 22.24
N ARG A 37 -25.30 24.05 21.55
CA ARG A 37 -24.18 25.03 21.61
C ARG A 37 -23.09 24.67 20.61
N ILE A 38 -22.62 25.72 19.91
CA ILE A 38 -21.39 25.89 19.11
C ILE A 38 -20.55 24.59 18.98
N LEU A 39 -20.51 24.01 17.77
CA LEU A 39 -19.88 22.73 17.38
C LEU A 39 -18.37 22.58 17.65
N THR A 40 -17.76 23.48 18.43
CA THR A 40 -16.35 23.41 18.85
C THR A 40 -16.07 22.45 20.00
N THR A 41 -17.07 21.72 20.52
CA THR A 41 -16.92 20.88 21.73
C THR A 41 -16.88 19.38 21.49
N LEU A 42 -17.32 18.89 20.33
CA LEU A 42 -17.18 17.48 19.97
C LEU A 42 -15.77 17.23 19.42
N THR A 43 -14.80 17.20 20.33
CA THR A 43 -13.41 16.86 20.03
C THR A 43 -13.14 15.36 20.14
N SER A 44 -14.02 14.60 20.80
CA SER A 44 -13.92 13.15 20.91
C SER A 44 -15.30 12.50 20.77
N ILE A 45 -15.38 11.47 19.92
CA ILE A 45 -16.55 10.62 19.75
C ILE A 45 -16.11 9.18 19.96
N ASP A 46 -16.74 8.51 20.91
CA ASP A 46 -16.58 7.08 21.16
C ASP A 46 -17.94 6.38 21.04
N PHE A 47 -18.08 5.59 19.99
CA PHE A 47 -19.22 4.71 19.71
C PHE A 47 -18.81 3.23 19.78
N SER A 48 -17.63 2.93 20.29
CA SER A 48 -17.09 1.57 20.30
C SER A 48 -17.96 0.60 21.09
N ASN A 49 -17.82 -0.70 20.84
CA ASN A 49 -18.45 -1.77 21.61
C ASN A 49 -19.99 -1.72 21.62
N ASN A 50 -20.57 -1.50 20.44
CA ASN A 50 -22.02 -1.45 20.25
C ASN A 50 -22.45 -2.43 19.14
N LYS A 51 -23.73 -2.31 18.73
CA LYS A 51 -24.31 -3.07 17.60
C LYS A 51 -24.73 -2.12 16.48
N LEU A 52 -24.03 -1.00 16.32
CA LEU A 52 -24.32 -0.05 15.24
C LEU A 52 -24.01 -0.70 13.90
N ASN A 53 -24.86 -0.44 12.91
CA ASN A 53 -24.76 -1.03 11.58
C ASN A 53 -25.05 0.00 10.49
N GLY A 54 -24.97 -0.44 9.23
CA GLY A 54 -25.07 0.45 8.07
C GLY A 54 -23.72 1.02 7.69
N THR A 55 -23.72 2.10 6.91
CA THR A 55 -22.50 2.72 6.38
C THR A 55 -22.08 3.93 7.21
N ILE A 56 -20.78 4.21 7.26
CA ILE A 56 -20.29 5.48 7.80
C ILE A 56 -20.69 6.59 6.83
N SER A 57 -21.41 7.59 7.31
CA SER A 57 -21.90 8.71 6.48
C SER A 57 -20.78 9.68 6.12
N ASP A 58 -20.78 10.18 4.88
CA ASP A 58 -19.91 11.26 4.39
C ASP A 58 -19.95 12.52 5.25
N LEU A 59 -21.03 12.72 6.02
CA LEU A 59 -21.19 13.81 6.97
C LEU A 59 -20.12 13.81 8.08
N VAL A 60 -19.42 12.68 8.30
CA VAL A 60 -18.28 12.62 9.23
C VAL A 60 -17.20 13.66 8.90
N GLY A 61 -17.06 14.01 7.62
CA GLY A 61 -16.13 15.04 7.17
C GLY A 61 -16.47 16.46 7.63
N ASN A 62 -17.67 16.70 8.17
CA ASN A 62 -18.08 18.01 8.72
C ASN A 62 -17.63 18.20 10.17
N LEU A 63 -17.10 17.15 10.82
CA LEU A 63 -16.65 17.18 12.21
C LEU A 63 -15.23 17.77 12.32
N VAL A 64 -14.98 18.94 11.73
CA VAL A 64 -13.63 19.51 11.52
C VAL A 64 -12.83 19.80 12.80
N SER A 65 -13.48 19.83 13.97
CA SER A 65 -12.83 20.02 15.28
C SER A 65 -12.58 18.71 16.03
N LEU A 66 -12.86 17.56 15.42
CA LEU A 66 -12.71 16.24 16.04
C LEU A 66 -11.24 15.82 16.08
N HIS A 67 -10.79 15.37 17.25
CA HIS A 67 -9.45 14.86 17.52
C HIS A 67 -9.47 13.33 17.68
N ILE A 68 -10.53 12.78 18.27
CA ILE A 68 -10.66 11.33 18.51
C ILE A 68 -11.96 10.82 17.91
N LEU A 69 -11.85 9.75 17.12
CA LEU A 69 -12.98 9.01 16.58
C LEU A 69 -12.79 7.51 16.79
N ASN A 70 -13.57 6.94 17.71
CA ASN A 70 -13.61 5.51 17.93
C ASN A 70 -14.98 4.94 17.53
N MET A 71 -15.00 4.06 16.53
CA MET A 71 -16.17 3.31 16.09
C MET A 71 -15.95 1.79 16.14
N SER A 72 -14.92 1.32 16.85
CA SER A 72 -14.54 -0.10 16.81
C SER A 72 -15.56 -1.03 17.46
N HIS A 73 -15.45 -2.33 17.18
CA HIS A 73 -16.35 -3.34 17.74
C HIS A 73 -17.84 -3.03 17.49
N ASN A 74 -18.19 -2.85 16.22
CA ASN A 74 -19.55 -2.63 15.74
C ASN A 74 -19.82 -3.53 14.51
N ALA A 75 -20.87 -3.23 13.76
CA ALA A 75 -21.24 -3.92 12.52
C ALA A 75 -21.35 -2.93 11.34
N PHE A 76 -20.51 -1.90 11.30
CA PHE A 76 -20.45 -0.97 10.16
C PHE A 76 -19.99 -1.72 8.90
N THR A 77 -20.61 -1.38 7.76
CA THR A 77 -20.42 -2.03 6.45
C THR A 77 -20.11 -0.97 5.38
N GLY A 78 -19.71 -1.41 4.19
CA GLY A 78 -19.40 -0.52 3.07
C GLY A 78 -18.06 0.17 3.24
N ASN A 79 -17.81 1.18 2.41
CA ASN A 79 -16.50 1.83 2.32
C ASN A 79 -16.26 2.84 3.43
N ILE A 80 -14.98 3.06 3.76
CA ILE A 80 -14.57 4.23 4.54
C ILE A 80 -14.81 5.47 3.65
N PRO A 81 -15.58 6.48 4.10
CA PRO A 81 -15.87 7.65 3.27
C PRO A 81 -14.61 8.51 3.10
N PRO A 82 -14.23 8.91 1.87
CA PRO A 82 -13.06 9.75 1.62
C PRO A 82 -13.16 11.12 2.32
N GLN A 83 -14.38 11.58 2.63
CA GLN A 83 -14.64 12.82 3.38
C GLN A 83 -14.04 12.79 4.79
N LEU A 84 -13.74 11.62 5.35
CA LEU A 84 -13.02 11.51 6.63
C LEU A 84 -11.63 12.17 6.56
N GLY A 85 -11.02 12.22 5.37
CA GLY A 85 -9.77 12.97 5.12
C GLY A 85 -9.89 14.49 5.29
N LYS A 86 -11.11 15.04 5.47
CA LYS A 86 -11.34 16.48 5.77
C LYS A 86 -11.24 16.82 7.26
N VAL A 87 -11.24 15.81 8.13
CA VAL A 87 -11.20 15.99 9.59
C VAL A 87 -9.76 16.27 10.02
N SER A 88 -9.23 17.41 9.62
CA SER A 88 -7.79 17.69 9.66
C SER A 88 -7.17 17.75 11.05
N GLN A 89 -7.96 17.84 12.11
CA GLN A 89 -7.50 17.83 13.51
C GLN A 89 -7.49 16.42 14.13
N LEU A 90 -7.79 15.37 13.36
CA LEU A 90 -7.90 14.01 13.89
C LEU A 90 -6.53 13.48 14.30
N GLU A 91 -6.42 13.05 15.55
CA GLU A 91 -5.25 12.47 16.21
C GLU A 91 -5.40 10.95 16.39
N SER A 92 -6.63 10.45 16.60
CA SER A 92 -6.91 9.04 16.80
C SER A 92 -8.12 8.59 15.98
N LEU A 93 -7.92 7.54 15.17
CA LEU A 93 -8.97 6.90 14.39
C LEU A 93 -8.94 5.38 14.64
N ASP A 94 -10.00 4.86 15.25
CA ASP A 94 -10.21 3.43 15.44
C ASP A 94 -11.51 2.99 14.75
N LEU A 95 -11.37 2.24 13.67
CA LEU A 95 -12.46 1.62 12.91
C LEU A 95 -12.38 0.09 12.97
N SER A 96 -11.55 -0.46 13.85
CA SER A 96 -11.27 -1.89 13.92
C SER A 96 -12.51 -2.71 14.29
N TRP A 97 -12.48 -4.02 13.99
CA TRP A 97 -13.57 -4.94 14.36
C TRP A 97 -14.94 -4.48 13.84
N ASN A 98 -15.02 -4.27 12.53
CA ASN A 98 -16.25 -3.96 11.79
C ASN A 98 -16.32 -4.85 10.53
N HIS A 99 -17.23 -4.54 9.62
CA HIS A 99 -17.40 -5.19 8.31
C HIS A 99 -17.14 -4.22 7.15
N LEU A 100 -16.25 -3.24 7.36
CA LEU A 100 -15.91 -2.24 6.34
C LEU A 100 -15.19 -2.90 5.17
N SER A 101 -15.48 -2.47 3.95
CA SER A 101 -15.01 -3.09 2.71
C SER A 101 -14.44 -2.08 1.73
N GLY A 102 -13.81 -2.56 0.65
CA GLY A 102 -13.21 -1.71 -0.38
C GLY A 102 -11.84 -1.17 0.04
N GLU A 103 -11.34 -0.21 -0.75
CA GLU A 103 -10.01 0.36 -0.53
C GLU A 103 -9.99 1.39 0.61
N ILE A 104 -8.81 1.53 1.24
CA ILE A 104 -8.53 2.63 2.16
C ILE A 104 -8.41 3.92 1.33
N PRO A 105 -9.26 4.95 1.54
CA PRO A 105 -9.22 6.17 0.75
C PRO A 105 -7.88 6.89 0.88
N GLN A 106 -7.32 7.31 -0.25
CA GLN A 106 -6.06 8.05 -0.26
C GLN A 106 -6.18 9.40 0.47
N GLU A 107 -7.39 9.96 0.57
CA GLU A 107 -7.69 11.18 1.31
C GLU A 107 -7.35 11.08 2.80
N LEU A 108 -7.35 9.88 3.39
CA LEU A 108 -6.89 9.71 4.77
C LEU A 108 -5.41 10.08 4.95
N ALA A 109 -4.61 10.01 3.88
CA ALA A 109 -3.24 10.49 3.91
C ALA A 109 -3.10 11.99 4.16
N ASN A 110 -4.19 12.77 4.05
CA ASN A 110 -4.21 14.20 4.37
C ASN A 110 -4.32 14.49 5.87
N LEU A 111 -4.58 13.47 6.70
CA LEU A 111 -4.68 13.60 8.15
C LEU A 111 -3.27 13.68 8.78
N THR A 112 -2.69 14.88 8.76
CA THR A 112 -1.28 15.09 9.18
C THR A 112 -1.06 15.03 10.69
N PHE A 113 -2.12 15.08 11.50
CA PHE A 113 -2.06 14.99 12.96
C PHE A 113 -2.37 13.58 13.47
N LEU A 114 -2.66 12.61 12.59
CA LEU A 114 -3.12 11.29 12.97
C LEU A 114 -2.00 10.47 13.62
N GLU A 115 -1.99 10.35 14.94
CA GLU A 115 -1.00 9.62 15.72
C GLU A 115 -1.34 8.13 15.87
N THR A 116 -2.63 7.82 16.00
CA THR A 116 -3.12 6.45 16.18
C THR A 116 -4.12 6.09 15.08
N LEU A 117 -3.87 4.97 14.42
CA LEU A 117 -4.76 4.39 13.42
C LEU A 117 -4.94 2.90 13.72
N ASP A 118 -6.18 2.43 13.78
CA ASP A 118 -6.50 1.00 13.76
C ASP A 118 -7.67 0.74 12.79
N LEU A 119 -7.36 0.00 11.72
CA LEU A 119 -8.29 -0.46 10.70
C LEU A 119 -8.38 -2.00 10.70
N SER A 120 -7.81 -2.66 11.70
CA SER A 120 -7.70 -4.10 11.76
C SER A 120 -9.05 -4.81 11.82
N ASN A 121 -9.09 -6.08 11.45
CA ASN A 121 -10.29 -6.92 11.56
C ASN A 121 -11.50 -6.32 10.83
N ASN A 122 -11.30 -6.01 9.55
CA ASN A 122 -12.34 -5.58 8.60
C ASN A 122 -12.24 -6.43 7.30
N ASN A 123 -13.00 -6.04 6.28
CA ASN A 123 -13.01 -6.63 4.95
C ASN A 123 -12.33 -5.70 3.91
N LEU A 124 -11.37 -4.87 4.33
CA LEU A 124 -10.68 -3.92 3.46
C LEU A 124 -9.77 -4.64 2.45
N GLU A 125 -9.60 -4.01 1.30
CA GLU A 125 -8.82 -4.55 0.18
C GLU A 125 -7.96 -3.51 -0.53
N GLY A 126 -7.09 -3.97 -1.42
CA GLY A 126 -6.22 -3.11 -2.21
C GLY A 126 -4.94 -2.70 -1.48
N ARG A 127 -4.25 -1.72 -2.06
CA ARG A 127 -2.95 -1.26 -1.56
C ARG A 127 -3.13 -0.26 -0.42
N ILE A 128 -2.40 -0.45 0.67
CA ILE A 128 -2.33 0.53 1.77
C ILE A 128 -1.74 1.86 1.23
N PRO A 129 -2.43 3.00 1.40
CA PRO A 129 -1.95 4.31 0.94
C PRO A 129 -0.55 4.59 1.46
N GLN A 130 0.35 5.02 0.58
CA GLN A 130 1.70 5.37 0.97
C GLN A 130 1.78 6.88 1.14
N SER A 131 1.96 7.32 2.39
CA SER A 131 2.23 8.71 2.74
C SER A 131 3.19 8.76 3.93
N ARG A 132 3.69 9.95 4.27
CA ARG A 132 4.62 10.10 5.40
C ARG A 132 4.05 9.54 6.70
N GLN A 133 2.76 9.75 6.96
CA GLN A 133 2.09 9.27 8.18
C GLN A 133 1.62 7.81 8.05
N PHE A 134 1.08 7.41 6.89
CA PHE A 134 0.58 6.03 6.74
C PHE A 134 1.69 4.97 6.82
N GLY A 135 2.91 5.34 6.42
CA GLY A 135 4.06 4.45 6.53
C GLY A 135 4.62 4.28 7.95
N THR A 136 4.15 5.05 8.95
CA THR A 136 4.62 4.95 10.34
C THR A 136 3.78 4.03 11.20
N PHE A 137 2.55 3.70 10.78
CA PHE A 137 1.68 2.80 11.53
C PHE A 137 2.19 1.35 11.50
N GLU A 138 1.94 0.63 12.58
CA GLU A 138 2.37 -0.76 12.72
C GLU A 138 1.54 -1.72 11.85
N ASN A 139 2.04 -2.94 11.65
CA ASN A 139 1.30 -3.99 10.94
C ASN A 139 -0.05 -4.29 11.60
N SER A 140 -0.09 -4.23 12.94
CA SER A 140 -1.28 -4.48 13.76
C SER A 140 -2.46 -3.62 13.34
N SER A 141 -2.23 -2.35 12.96
CA SER A 141 -3.24 -1.41 12.46
C SER A 141 -3.99 -1.89 11.21
N PHE A 142 -3.47 -2.88 10.47
CA PHE A 142 -4.03 -3.35 9.21
C PHE A 142 -4.32 -4.86 9.20
N GLU A 143 -3.97 -5.59 10.26
CA GLU A 143 -4.16 -7.04 10.36
C GLU A 143 -5.64 -7.45 10.29
N GLY A 144 -5.90 -8.72 10.00
CA GLY A 144 -7.28 -9.23 9.86
C GLY A 144 -7.98 -8.83 8.55
N ASN A 145 -7.42 -7.92 7.75
CA ASN A 145 -7.93 -7.58 6.42
C ASN A 145 -7.29 -8.45 5.33
N ILE A 146 -7.99 -9.51 4.90
CA ILE A 146 -7.47 -10.48 3.92
C ILE A 146 -7.29 -9.85 2.53
N GLY A 147 -7.90 -8.72 2.21
CA GLY A 147 -7.72 -8.06 0.90
C GLY A 147 -6.54 -7.09 0.84
N LEU A 148 -6.01 -6.64 1.98
CA LEU A 148 -4.98 -5.61 2.02
C LEU A 148 -3.59 -6.13 1.64
N CYS A 149 -2.80 -5.24 1.03
CA CYS A 149 -1.43 -5.48 0.61
C CYS A 149 -0.59 -4.19 0.62
N GLY A 150 0.74 -4.33 0.53
CA GLY A 150 1.68 -3.21 0.57
C GLY A 150 2.16 -2.90 2.00
N ALA A 151 3.25 -2.13 2.11
CA ALA A 151 3.81 -1.74 3.40
C ALA A 151 2.75 -0.99 4.25
N PRO A 152 2.67 -1.26 5.57
CA PRO A 152 3.64 -1.99 6.38
C PRO A 152 3.46 -3.53 6.37
N LEU A 153 2.36 -4.05 5.82
CA LEU A 153 2.14 -5.50 5.71
C LEU A 153 3.20 -6.17 4.81
N SER A 154 3.60 -7.40 5.17
CA SER A 154 4.55 -8.20 4.37
C SER A 154 3.96 -8.68 3.04
N ARG A 155 2.64 -8.61 2.87
CA ARG A 155 1.96 -9.05 1.66
C ARG A 155 2.20 -8.09 0.51
N GLN A 156 2.73 -8.61 -0.59
CA GLN A 156 2.91 -7.83 -1.81
C GLN A 156 1.59 -7.68 -2.57
N CYS A 157 1.34 -6.49 -3.12
CA CYS A 157 0.21 -6.28 -4.02
C CYS A 157 0.49 -6.93 -5.37
N ALA A 158 -0.49 -7.66 -5.91
CA ALA A 158 -0.46 -8.03 -7.32
C ALA A 158 -0.41 -6.74 -8.14
N SER A 159 0.66 -6.53 -8.89
CA SER A 159 0.66 -5.49 -9.91
C SER A 159 -0.49 -5.77 -10.87
N SER A 160 -1.31 -4.76 -11.17
CA SER A 160 -2.11 -4.72 -12.40
C SER A 160 -1.29 -5.33 -13.56
N PRO A 161 -1.90 -6.07 -14.52
CA PRO A 161 -1.16 -6.51 -15.68
C PRO A 161 -0.54 -5.28 -16.35
N GLN A 162 0.78 -5.11 -16.19
CA GLN A 162 1.54 -4.24 -17.07
C GLN A 162 1.20 -4.68 -18.49
N PRO A 163 0.73 -3.79 -19.37
CA PRO A 163 0.71 -4.09 -20.79
C PRO A 163 2.17 -4.34 -21.19
N ASN A 164 2.51 -5.62 -21.34
CA ASN A 164 3.78 -6.14 -21.81
C ASN A 164 5.01 -5.86 -20.92
N GLU A 165 5.22 -6.69 -19.90
CA GLU A 165 6.53 -7.36 -19.83
C GLU A 165 6.36 -8.79 -20.35
N LEU A 166 6.41 -8.95 -21.67
CA LEU A 166 6.94 -10.18 -22.23
C LEU A 166 8.43 -10.19 -21.87
N LYS A 167 8.77 -10.62 -20.65
CA LYS A 167 10.12 -11.17 -20.44
C LYS A 167 10.19 -12.38 -21.37
N PRO A 168 11.11 -12.43 -22.34
CA PRO A 168 11.41 -13.70 -22.96
C PRO A 168 11.76 -14.63 -21.81
N LYS A 169 11.04 -15.74 -21.67
CA LYS A 169 11.49 -16.86 -20.87
C LYS A 169 12.79 -17.30 -21.55
N MET A 170 13.92 -16.75 -21.11
CA MET A 170 15.22 -17.26 -21.55
C MET A 170 15.20 -18.75 -21.22
N PRO A 171 15.54 -19.63 -22.17
CA PRO A 171 15.84 -21.00 -21.85
C PRO A 171 16.86 -20.98 -20.71
N GLN A 172 16.58 -21.71 -19.63
CA GLN A 172 17.58 -22.04 -18.63
C GLN A 172 18.57 -23.02 -19.27
N ASP A 173 19.23 -22.59 -20.34
CA ASP A 173 20.37 -23.28 -20.89
C ASP A 173 21.48 -22.96 -19.92
N HIS A 174 21.78 -23.95 -19.06
CA HIS A 174 23.11 -24.12 -18.54
C HIS A 174 24.06 -23.86 -19.71
N VAL A 175 24.70 -22.69 -19.72
CA VAL A 175 25.92 -22.51 -20.50
C VAL A 175 26.81 -23.62 -20.00
N ASP A 176 27.02 -24.63 -20.84
CA ASP A 176 27.53 -25.93 -20.43
C ASP A 176 28.97 -25.72 -19.95
N ILE A 177 29.14 -25.47 -18.65
CA ILE A 177 30.43 -25.23 -17.99
C ILE A 177 31.36 -26.42 -18.30
N THR A 178 30.76 -27.61 -18.43
CA THR A 178 31.35 -28.84 -18.95
C THR A 178 32.04 -28.63 -20.30
N LEU A 179 31.40 -27.97 -21.26
CA LEU A 179 31.94 -27.69 -22.59
C LEU A 179 33.15 -26.75 -22.51
N PHE A 180 33.09 -25.71 -21.69
CA PHE A 180 34.24 -24.81 -21.49
C PHE A 180 35.44 -25.51 -20.84
N MET A 181 35.18 -26.43 -19.90
CA MET A 181 36.23 -27.26 -19.29
C MET A 181 36.88 -28.22 -20.31
N PHE A 182 36.10 -28.83 -21.20
CA PHE A 182 36.63 -29.72 -22.25
C PHE A 182 37.39 -28.96 -23.35
N VAL A 183 36.90 -27.78 -23.77
CA VAL A 183 37.58 -26.94 -24.77
C VAL A 183 38.92 -26.44 -24.22
N GLY A 184 38.98 -26.03 -22.94
CA GLY A 184 40.21 -25.59 -22.30
C GLY A 184 41.27 -26.69 -22.18
N LEU A 185 40.88 -27.91 -21.77
CA LEU A 185 41.80 -29.06 -21.67
C LEU A 185 42.35 -29.47 -23.04
N GLY A 186 41.52 -29.44 -24.10
CA GLY A 186 41.93 -29.77 -25.46
C GLY A 186 42.98 -28.82 -26.02
N PHE A 187 42.79 -27.50 -25.82
CA PHE A 187 43.75 -26.49 -26.30
C PHE A 187 45.09 -26.56 -25.55
N GLY A 188 45.05 -26.83 -24.23
CA GLY A 188 46.26 -26.97 -23.42
C GLY A 188 47.14 -28.14 -23.85
N LEU A 189 46.54 -29.31 -24.11
CA LEU A 189 47.28 -30.49 -24.59
C LEU A 189 47.83 -30.29 -26.01
N GLY A 190 47.05 -29.69 -26.91
CA GLY A 190 47.49 -29.40 -28.28
C GLY A 190 48.68 -28.44 -28.32
N PHE A 191 48.65 -27.39 -27.49
CA PHE A 191 49.74 -26.42 -27.40
C PHE A 191 51.04 -27.04 -26.85
N ALA A 192 50.94 -27.92 -25.84
CA ALA A 192 52.09 -28.63 -25.30
C ALA A 192 52.74 -29.57 -26.32
N VAL A 193 51.93 -30.29 -27.11
CA VAL A 193 52.44 -31.15 -28.20
C VAL A 193 53.09 -30.31 -29.30
N ALA A 194 52.49 -29.18 -29.67
CA ALA A 194 53.07 -28.28 -30.67
C ALA A 194 54.45 -27.75 -30.22
N ILE A 195 54.58 -27.35 -28.96
CA ILE A 195 55.88 -26.95 -28.39
C ILE A 195 56.88 -28.10 -28.44
N LEU A 196 56.48 -29.32 -28.06
CA LEU A 196 57.36 -30.49 -28.12
C LEU A 196 57.82 -30.80 -29.55
N VAL A 197 56.93 -30.73 -30.54
CA VAL A 197 57.27 -30.94 -31.96
C VAL A 197 58.22 -29.86 -32.48
N ILE A 198 58.02 -28.60 -32.07
CA ILE A 198 58.88 -27.47 -32.46
C ILE A 198 60.27 -27.57 -31.80
N GLN A 199 60.36 -28.12 -30.58
CA GLN A 199 61.64 -28.33 -29.90
C GLN A 199 62.39 -29.59 -30.36
N VAL A 200 61.79 -30.45 -31.18
CA VAL A 200 62.51 -31.54 -31.84
C VAL A 200 63.29 -30.97 -33.03
N PRO A 201 64.63 -30.86 -32.97
CA PRO A 201 65.39 -30.33 -34.09
C PRO A 201 65.23 -31.26 -35.30
N LEU A 202 64.78 -30.70 -36.43
CA LEU A 202 64.62 -31.40 -37.73
C LEU A 202 65.88 -32.17 -38.19
N GLY A 203 67.04 -31.95 -37.57
CA GLY A 203 68.30 -32.61 -37.89
C GLY A 203 68.44 -34.08 -37.46
N LYS A 204 67.54 -34.66 -36.65
CA LYS A 204 67.64 -36.09 -36.27
C LYS A 204 66.85 -37.05 -37.17
N PHE A 205 65.82 -36.57 -37.88
CA PHE A 205 65.03 -37.43 -38.79
C PHE A 205 65.78 -37.76 -40.09
N TYR A 206 66.55 -36.81 -40.62
CA TYR A 206 67.30 -37.01 -41.86
C TYR A 206 68.55 -37.92 -41.71
N ARG A 207 69.09 -38.08 -40.49
CA ARG A 207 70.28 -38.91 -40.25
C ARG A 207 70.01 -40.41 -40.19
N THR A 208 68.75 -40.81 -40.04
CA THR A 208 68.33 -42.23 -40.05
C THR A 208 67.99 -42.70 -41.46
N ILE A 209 67.50 -41.80 -42.33
CA ILE A 209 67.14 -42.12 -43.72
C ILE A 209 68.40 -42.29 -44.59
N SER A 210 69.51 -41.62 -44.28
CA SER A 210 70.77 -41.76 -45.04
C SER A 210 71.58 -43.03 -44.72
N ILE A 211 71.17 -43.85 -43.75
CA ILE A 211 71.84 -45.13 -43.42
C ILE A 211 71.12 -46.33 -44.08
N LEU A 212 69.91 -46.13 -44.62
CA LEU A 212 69.10 -47.16 -45.28
C LEU A 212 69.13 -47.11 -46.83
N ARG A 213 69.96 -46.24 -47.41
CA ARG A 213 70.18 -46.18 -48.87
C ARG A 213 71.68 -46.26 -49.16
N SER A 214 72.17 -47.50 -49.10
CA SER A 214 73.32 -47.95 -49.90
C SER A 214 73.04 -47.77 -51.38
#